data_AF-A0A316KZ25-F1
#
_entry.id   AF-A0A316KZ25-F1
#
_cell.length_a   1.000
_cell.length_b   1.000
_cell.length_c   1.000
_cell.angle_alpha   90.00
_cell.angle_beta   90.00
_cell.angle_gamma   90.00
#
_symmetry.space_group_name_H-M   'P 1'
#
loop_
_entity.id
_entity.type
_entity.pdbx_description
1 polymer ?
#
loop_
_entity_poly.entity_id
_entity_poly.type
_entity_poly.pdbx_seq_one_letter_code
_entity_poly.pdbx_strand_id
1 'polypeptide(L)'
;MGSKENFFEHIEKGYTTKGDFITMGAGMYNGETVTNAFVKIPLKTLNRHGLIAGATGTGKTKTLQVIAENLSNKGIPVLLMDLKGDLSGIAQPSPGHPKIDERHEKIGLPFEASGFPVEILSLSEQDGVRLRATVSEFGPVLLSRILDLTVTQEGIVAVVFKYCDDNKLPLLDLKDFKKVLQYATGEGKKEFQESYGRISTSSTGTILRKIIELEQQGADLFFGEKSFEVDDLVRIDENGRGYINIIRLTDIQDRPKLFSTFMLSLLAEIYATFPEQGDSDRPELILFIDEAHLIFKEASKALLDQIESIVKLIRSKGIGLYFVTQNPTDVPDDVLAQLGLKVQHALRAFTAKDRKAIKLTAENYPDSEFYDTKEVLTSLGIGEALISALDEKGRPTPLAATMLRAPMSRMDVLTEAELKETLAKSKLIKKYNDDVDRESAYELLNEKIEKAQKEAEKEEKQKATSRSKTSTRRSTRMNPVVKVLTSATFIRGVLGVLKKVIR
;
A
#
# COMPACT_ATOMS: atom_id res chain seq x y z
N MET A 1 -44.59 18.91 22.76
CA MET A 1 -43.29 18.21 22.75
C MET A 1 -42.20 19.25 22.58
N GLY A 2 -41.20 19.22 23.47
CA GLY A 2 -40.10 20.19 23.44
C GLY A 2 -39.17 19.94 22.26
N SER A 3 -38.41 20.95 21.81
CA SER A 3 -37.49 20.80 20.66
C SER A 3 -36.43 19.71 20.86
N LYS A 4 -36.03 19.43 22.10
CA LYS A 4 -35.11 18.34 22.48
C LYS A 4 -35.74 16.94 22.35
N GLU A 5 -37.04 16.81 22.62
CA GLU A 5 -37.79 15.55 22.48
C GLU A 5 -37.99 15.21 21.01
N ASN A 6 -38.38 16.21 20.19
CA ASN A 6 -38.46 16.06 18.74
C ASN A 6 -37.10 15.64 18.13
N PHE A 7 -36.00 16.22 18.62
CA PHE A 7 -34.65 15.82 18.19
C PHE A 7 -34.33 14.36 18.57
N PHE A 8 -34.66 13.95 19.81
CA PHE A 8 -34.46 12.57 20.25
C PHE A 8 -35.20 11.59 19.35
N GLU A 9 -36.50 11.80 19.11
CA GLU A 9 -37.32 10.96 18.24
C GLU A 9 -36.78 10.92 16.79
N HIS A 10 -36.29 12.07 16.29
CA HIS A 10 -35.69 12.17 14.96
C HIS A 10 -34.44 11.29 14.83
N ILE A 11 -33.53 11.34 15.81
CA ILE A 11 -32.32 10.51 15.84
C ILE A 11 -32.68 9.04 16.03
N GLU A 12 -33.55 8.71 16.99
CA GLU A 12 -33.94 7.32 17.26
C GLU A 12 -34.55 6.64 16.02
N LYS A 13 -35.46 7.33 15.35
CA LYS A 13 -36.07 6.84 14.10
C LYS A 13 -35.07 6.78 12.94
N GLY A 14 -34.18 7.78 12.84
CA GLY A 14 -33.18 7.89 11.78
C GLY A 14 -32.08 6.83 11.83
N TYR A 15 -31.74 6.38 13.04
CA TYR A 15 -30.70 5.38 13.31
C TYR A 15 -31.26 4.04 13.81
N THR A 16 -32.52 3.75 13.47
CA THR A 16 -33.11 2.42 13.69
C THR A 16 -32.45 1.40 12.73
N THR A 17 -31.97 0.28 13.27
CA THR A 17 -31.33 -0.80 12.51
C THR A 17 -32.11 -2.11 12.69
N LYS A 18 -32.21 -2.94 11.64
CA LYS A 18 -32.83 -4.28 11.76
C LYS A 18 -31.82 -5.35 12.14
N GLY A 19 -30.63 -5.28 11.56
CA GLY A 19 -29.50 -6.15 11.84
C GLY A 19 -28.57 -5.58 12.91
N ASP A 20 -27.39 -6.21 12.98
CA ASP A 20 -26.37 -5.83 13.94
C ASP A 20 -25.71 -4.48 13.58
N PHE A 21 -25.17 -3.81 14.59
CA PHE A 21 -24.65 -2.44 14.48
C PHE A 21 -23.52 -2.16 15.45
N ILE A 22 -22.80 -1.06 15.20
CA ILE A 22 -21.91 -0.42 16.18
C ILE A 22 -22.55 0.88 16.68
N THR A 23 -22.41 1.17 17.97
CA THR A 23 -22.85 2.44 18.56
C THR A 23 -21.68 3.41 18.66
N MET A 24 -21.77 4.53 17.96
CA MET A 24 -20.69 5.54 17.91
C MET A 24 -20.73 6.49 19.11
N GLY A 25 -21.91 6.71 19.69
CA GLY A 25 -22.13 7.69 20.74
C GLY A 25 -23.59 8.14 20.79
N ALA A 26 -23.83 9.34 21.31
CA ALA A 26 -25.15 9.94 21.39
C ALA A 26 -25.23 11.30 20.66
N GLY A 27 -26.36 11.56 20.03
CA GLY A 27 -26.66 12.79 19.32
C GLY A 27 -26.62 14.01 20.23
N MET A 28 -26.23 15.15 19.66
CA MET A 28 -26.10 16.42 20.35
C MET A 28 -27.07 17.43 19.77
N TYR A 29 -27.74 18.17 20.65
CA TYR A 29 -28.66 19.23 20.29
C TYR A 29 -28.27 20.51 21.03
N ASN A 30 -28.08 21.60 20.29
CA ASN A 30 -27.61 22.90 20.82
C ASN A 30 -26.34 22.80 21.68
N GLY A 31 -25.38 21.96 21.28
CA GLY A 31 -24.12 21.76 21.99
C GLY A 31 -24.20 20.83 23.21
N GLU A 32 -25.37 20.31 23.55
CA GLU A 32 -25.55 19.37 24.66
C GLU A 32 -25.81 17.94 24.14
N THR A 33 -25.18 16.95 24.77
CA THR A 33 -25.48 15.55 24.52
C THR A 33 -26.90 15.22 24.97
N VAL A 34 -27.66 14.56 24.10
CA VAL A 34 -28.98 14.02 24.43
C VAL A 34 -28.81 12.55 24.79
N THR A 35 -28.86 12.25 26.09
CA THR A 35 -28.65 10.90 26.62
C THR A 35 -29.55 9.88 25.94
N ASN A 36 -29.01 8.72 25.60
CA ASN A 36 -29.65 7.62 24.89
C ASN A 36 -30.07 7.88 23.43
N ALA A 37 -29.82 9.08 22.88
CA ALA A 37 -30.05 9.36 21.46
C ALA A 37 -28.96 8.71 20.59
N PHE A 38 -28.90 7.37 20.57
CA PHE A 38 -27.76 6.65 20.04
C PHE A 38 -27.60 6.79 18.52
N VAL A 39 -26.39 7.11 18.10
CA VAL A 39 -25.98 7.10 16.70
C VAL A 39 -25.40 5.73 16.37
N LYS A 40 -26.17 4.92 15.64
CA LYS A 40 -25.88 3.51 15.32
C LYS A 40 -25.50 3.34 13.86
N ILE A 41 -24.47 2.55 13.57
CA ILE A 41 -24.02 2.25 12.21
C ILE A 41 -24.26 0.77 11.92
N PRO A 42 -25.14 0.42 10.96
CA PRO A 42 -25.39 -0.98 10.60
C PRO A 42 -24.11 -1.66 10.10
N LEU A 43 -23.83 -2.89 10.54
CA LEU A 43 -22.67 -3.65 10.04
C LEU A 43 -22.79 -3.90 8.53
N LYS A 44 -24.01 -4.17 8.05
CA LYS A 44 -24.34 -4.46 6.65
C LYS A 44 -23.85 -3.42 5.64
N THR A 45 -23.66 -2.16 6.05
CA THR A 45 -23.22 -1.08 5.17
C THR A 45 -21.76 -0.69 5.34
N LEU A 46 -21.01 -1.31 6.25
CA LEU A 46 -19.62 -0.96 6.51
C LEU A 46 -18.66 -1.37 5.38
N ASN A 47 -19.06 -2.28 4.48
CA ASN A 47 -18.34 -2.56 3.22
C ASN A 47 -18.55 -1.49 2.14
N ARG A 48 -19.40 -0.48 2.38
CA ARG A 48 -19.60 0.67 1.48
C ARG A 48 -18.62 1.80 1.76
N HIS A 49 -17.44 1.47 2.28
CA HIS A 49 -16.33 2.38 2.55
C HIS A 49 -16.67 3.52 3.53
N GLY A 50 -15.65 4.27 3.94
CA GLY A 50 -15.86 5.40 4.83
C GLY A 50 -14.77 6.46 4.83
N LEU A 51 -15.10 7.59 5.43
CA LEU A 51 -14.23 8.74 5.64
C LEU A 51 -14.23 9.12 7.12
N ILE A 52 -13.03 9.31 7.69
CA ILE A 52 -12.85 9.95 8.99
C ILE A 52 -11.97 11.19 8.78
N ALA A 53 -12.56 12.37 8.89
CA ALA A 53 -11.89 13.62 8.58
C ALA A 53 -11.96 14.65 9.73
N GLY A 54 -11.09 15.66 9.70
CA GLY A 54 -11.04 16.75 10.68
C GLY A 54 -9.62 17.19 11.05
N ALA A 55 -9.50 18.31 11.75
CA ALA A 55 -8.20 18.89 12.10
C ALA A 55 -7.35 17.98 13.03
N THR A 56 -6.07 18.27 13.19
CA THR A 56 -5.20 17.55 14.13
C THR A 56 -5.70 17.70 15.57
N GLY A 57 -5.68 16.59 16.32
CA GLY A 57 -6.06 16.56 17.74
C GLY A 57 -7.57 16.60 18.03
N THR A 58 -8.44 16.51 17.02
CA THR A 58 -9.89 16.57 17.23
C THR A 58 -10.53 15.23 17.63
N GLY A 59 -9.86 14.11 17.37
CA GLY A 59 -10.34 12.77 17.77
C GLY A 59 -10.38 11.72 16.64
N LYS A 60 -9.86 12.02 15.45
CA LYS A 60 -9.84 11.09 14.29
C LYS A 60 -9.29 9.70 14.63
N THR A 61 -8.05 9.63 15.13
CA THR A 61 -7.40 8.36 15.51
C THR A 61 -8.23 7.60 16.53
N LYS A 62 -8.85 8.31 17.50
CA LYS A 62 -9.70 7.67 18.52
C LYS A 62 -11.04 7.20 17.97
N THR A 63 -11.55 7.82 16.91
CA THR A 63 -12.73 7.33 16.18
C THR A 63 -12.41 6.07 15.39
N LEU A 64 -11.28 6.06 14.68
CA LEU A 64 -10.76 4.85 14.02
C LEU A 64 -10.63 3.71 15.05
N GLN A 65 -10.03 4.00 16.20
CA GLN A 65 -9.86 3.05 17.30
C GLN A 65 -11.23 2.52 17.79
N VAL A 66 -12.19 3.40 18.06
CA VAL A 66 -13.57 3.02 18.44
C VAL A 66 -14.21 2.09 17.41
N ILE A 67 -14.10 2.40 16.11
CA ILE A 67 -14.68 1.55 15.06
C ILE A 67 -13.98 0.20 15.02
N ALA A 68 -12.64 0.17 15.03
CA ALA A 68 -11.84 -1.05 14.97
C ALA A 68 -12.13 -2.01 16.14
N GLU A 69 -12.20 -1.48 17.36
CA GLU A 69 -12.53 -2.25 18.56
C GLU A 69 -13.93 -2.86 18.50
N ASN A 70 -14.92 -2.06 18.09
CA ASN A 70 -16.30 -2.54 17.99
C ASN A 70 -16.44 -3.59 16.89
N LEU A 71 -15.74 -3.43 15.76
CA LEU A 71 -15.67 -4.44 14.71
C LEU A 71 -15.03 -5.74 15.20
N SER A 72 -13.89 -5.66 15.89
CA SER A 72 -13.22 -6.81 16.49
C SER A 72 -14.15 -7.57 17.43
N ASN A 73 -14.88 -6.88 18.32
CA ASN A 73 -15.89 -7.50 19.19
C ASN A 73 -17.04 -8.19 18.43
N LYS A 74 -17.33 -7.76 17.19
CA LYS A 74 -18.32 -8.38 16.31
C LYS A 74 -17.75 -9.51 15.44
N GLY A 75 -16.51 -9.92 15.70
CA GLY A 75 -15.82 -10.96 14.93
C GLY A 75 -15.42 -10.49 13.54
N ILE A 76 -15.32 -9.17 13.29
CA ILE A 76 -14.90 -8.60 12.03
C ILE A 76 -13.45 -8.17 12.15
N PRO A 77 -12.52 -8.81 11.42
CA PRO A 77 -11.13 -8.42 11.37
C PRO A 77 -10.93 -7.04 10.75
N VAL A 78 -9.86 -6.38 11.18
CA VAL A 78 -9.53 -5.01 10.76
C VAL A 78 -8.05 -4.94 10.41
N LEU A 79 -7.72 -4.16 9.38
CA LEU A 79 -6.35 -3.76 9.05
C LEU A 79 -6.18 -2.26 9.26
N LEU A 80 -5.20 -1.88 10.06
CA LEU A 80 -4.85 -0.50 10.36
C LEU A 80 -3.49 -0.17 9.75
N MET A 81 -3.45 0.75 8.79
CA MET A 81 -2.21 1.32 8.26
C MET A 81 -1.77 2.46 9.18
N ASP A 82 -0.94 2.15 10.16
CA ASP A 82 -0.55 3.05 11.24
C ASP A 82 0.71 3.84 10.84
N LEU A 83 0.48 4.98 10.20
CA LEU A 83 1.56 5.90 9.82
C LEU A 83 2.14 6.62 11.04
N LYS A 84 1.34 6.95 12.06
CA LYS A 84 1.82 7.70 13.24
C LYS A 84 2.46 6.82 14.31
N GLY A 85 2.17 5.52 14.31
CA GLY A 85 2.62 4.57 15.32
C GLY A 85 1.85 4.66 16.63
N ASP A 86 0.64 5.22 16.62
CA ASP A 86 -0.14 5.54 17.83
C ASP A 86 -1.34 4.60 18.06
N LEU A 87 -1.42 3.47 17.35
CA LEU A 87 -2.53 2.52 17.41
C LEU A 87 -2.22 1.21 18.14
N SER A 88 -0.95 0.91 18.43
CA SER A 88 -0.54 -0.35 19.08
C SER A 88 -1.20 -0.59 20.45
N GLY A 89 -1.56 0.48 21.15
CA GLY A 89 -2.26 0.46 22.44
C GLY A 89 -3.53 -0.38 22.49
N ILE A 90 -4.15 -0.63 21.33
CA ILE A 90 -5.40 -1.38 21.22
C ILE A 90 -5.31 -2.81 21.78
N ALA A 91 -4.11 -3.37 21.91
CA ALA A 91 -3.90 -4.68 22.54
C ALA A 91 -4.16 -4.69 24.05
N GLN A 92 -4.18 -3.52 24.73
CA GLN A 92 -4.30 -3.41 26.18
C GLN A 92 -5.60 -2.72 26.58
N PRO A 93 -6.23 -3.10 27.70
CA PRO A 93 -7.41 -2.40 28.21
C PRO A 93 -7.07 -0.95 28.55
N SER A 94 -8.07 -0.06 28.40
CA SER A 94 -7.97 1.32 28.86
C SER A 94 -7.66 1.35 30.35
N PRO A 95 -6.73 2.21 30.82
CA PRO A 95 -6.47 2.38 32.25
C PRO A 95 -7.62 3.11 32.98
N GLY A 96 -8.66 3.55 32.26
CA GLY A 96 -9.75 4.36 32.80
C GLY A 96 -9.34 5.82 33.01
N HIS A 97 -10.33 6.71 33.15
CA HIS A 97 -10.15 8.12 33.48
C HIS A 97 -11.50 8.75 33.85
N PRO A 98 -11.60 9.67 34.84
CA PRO A 98 -12.89 10.28 35.23
C PRO A 98 -13.67 10.92 34.07
N LYS A 99 -12.98 11.59 33.15
CA LYS A 99 -13.58 12.14 31.91
C LYS A 99 -14.18 11.08 30.97
N ILE A 100 -13.74 9.82 31.03
CA ILE A 100 -14.36 8.72 30.28
C ILE A 100 -15.70 8.39 30.92
N ASP A 101 -15.72 8.27 32.25
CA ASP A 101 -16.94 7.98 33.02
C ASP A 101 -17.99 9.07 32.80
N GLU A 102 -17.62 10.36 32.99
CA GLU A 102 -18.50 11.52 32.74
C GLU A 102 -19.06 11.54 31.30
N ARG A 103 -18.24 11.16 30.31
CA ARG A 103 -18.64 11.11 28.90
C ARG A 103 -19.65 9.99 28.67
N HIS A 104 -19.41 8.81 29.23
CA HIS A 104 -20.27 7.66 29.09
C HIS A 104 -21.61 7.82 29.85
N GLU A 105 -21.61 8.51 31.00
CA GLU A 105 -22.82 8.94 31.69
C GLU A 105 -23.67 9.88 30.82
N LYS A 106 -23.06 10.89 30.18
CA LYS A 106 -23.78 11.80 29.27
C LYS A 106 -24.38 11.07 28.08
N ILE A 107 -23.65 10.12 27.51
CA ILE A 107 -24.11 9.31 26.37
C ILE A 107 -25.24 8.36 26.79
N GLY A 108 -25.19 7.84 28.02
CA GLY A 108 -26.09 6.79 28.50
C GLY A 108 -25.63 5.37 28.11
N LEU A 109 -24.32 5.18 27.93
CA LEU A 109 -23.72 3.89 27.55
C LEU A 109 -22.65 3.50 28.57
N PRO A 110 -22.69 2.31 29.19
CA PRO A 110 -21.66 1.89 30.15
C PRO A 110 -20.28 1.81 29.48
N PHE A 111 -19.24 2.11 30.25
CA PHE A 111 -17.85 1.96 29.82
C PHE A 111 -17.27 0.67 30.41
N GLU A 112 -16.73 -0.19 29.54
CA GLU A 112 -16.00 -1.39 29.94
C GLU A 112 -14.66 -1.39 29.21
N ALA A 113 -13.57 -1.42 29.97
CA ALA A 113 -12.23 -1.46 29.41
C ALA A 113 -11.91 -2.86 28.88
N SER A 114 -11.31 -2.94 27.68
CA SER A 114 -10.93 -4.21 27.06
C SER A 114 -9.69 -4.04 26.17
N GLY A 115 -8.81 -5.04 26.18
CA GLY A 115 -7.80 -5.23 25.13
C GLY A 115 -8.35 -6.06 23.97
N PHE A 116 -7.68 -6.04 22.82
CA PHE A 116 -8.12 -6.73 21.61
C PHE A 116 -7.01 -7.62 21.03
N PRO A 117 -7.35 -8.69 20.28
CA PRO A 117 -6.35 -9.50 19.60
C PRO A 117 -5.67 -8.66 18.51
N VAL A 118 -4.35 -8.51 18.63
CA VAL A 118 -3.54 -7.69 17.71
C VAL A 118 -2.49 -8.54 17.03
N GLU A 119 -2.28 -8.27 15.74
CA GLU A 119 -1.14 -8.76 14.98
C GLU A 119 -0.35 -7.55 14.46
N ILE A 120 0.96 -7.54 14.68
CA ILE A 120 1.83 -6.43 14.25
C ILE A 120 2.53 -6.84 12.96
N LEU A 121 2.33 -6.05 11.90
CA LEU A 121 2.86 -6.27 10.56
C LEU A 121 3.89 -5.17 10.22
N SER A 122 4.85 -5.49 9.36
CA SER A 122 5.93 -4.58 8.97
C SER A 122 6.28 -4.74 7.49
N LEU A 123 6.63 -3.63 6.84
CA LEU A 123 7.16 -3.57 5.47
C LEU A 123 8.64 -3.19 5.43
N SER A 124 9.25 -3.01 6.60
CA SER A 124 10.61 -2.51 6.76
C SER A 124 11.37 -3.40 7.75
N GLU A 125 12.52 -2.91 8.22
CA GLU A 125 13.30 -3.59 9.24
C GLU A 125 12.65 -3.56 10.64
N GLN A 126 11.51 -2.88 10.80
CA GLN A 126 10.79 -2.87 12.07
C GLN A 126 10.31 -4.26 12.47
N ASP A 127 10.31 -4.49 13.80
CA ASP A 127 9.73 -5.68 14.40
C ASP A 127 8.24 -5.84 14.04
N GLY A 128 7.90 -7.01 13.50
CA GLY A 128 6.58 -7.38 13.05
C GLY A 128 6.63 -8.63 12.16
N VAL A 129 5.46 -9.11 11.77
CA VAL A 129 5.32 -10.07 10.67
C VAL A 129 5.76 -9.37 9.39
N ARG A 130 6.76 -9.91 8.69
CA ARG A 130 7.27 -9.34 7.45
C ARG A 130 6.26 -9.53 6.33
N LEU A 131 5.79 -8.42 5.78
CA LEU A 131 4.94 -8.40 4.60
C LEU A 131 5.81 -8.40 3.36
N ARG A 132 5.68 -9.43 2.53
CA ARG A 132 6.38 -9.57 1.26
C ARG A 132 5.42 -9.93 0.14
N ALA A 133 5.82 -9.66 -1.09
CA ALA A 133 5.16 -10.10 -2.29
C ALA A 133 6.21 -10.37 -3.37
N THR A 134 5.93 -11.28 -4.30
CA THR A 134 6.88 -11.55 -5.40
C THR A 134 6.65 -10.61 -6.57
N VAL A 135 7.67 -10.34 -7.39
CA VAL A 135 7.49 -9.55 -8.63
C VAL A 135 6.50 -10.22 -9.59
N SER A 136 6.48 -11.56 -9.61
CA SER A 136 5.51 -12.35 -10.35
C SER A 136 4.06 -12.06 -9.96
N GLU A 137 3.75 -11.90 -8.67
CA GLU A 137 2.39 -11.59 -8.18
C GLU A 137 1.86 -10.25 -8.68
N PHE A 138 2.72 -9.26 -8.87
CA PHE A 138 2.32 -7.98 -9.47
C PHE A 138 1.93 -8.13 -10.94
N GLY A 139 2.59 -9.05 -11.64
CA GLY A 139 2.45 -9.17 -13.08
C GLY A 139 2.91 -7.90 -13.84
N PRO A 140 2.81 -7.93 -15.18
CA PRO A 140 3.35 -6.85 -16.00
C PRO A 140 2.52 -5.56 -15.92
N VAL A 141 1.21 -5.66 -15.68
CA VAL A 141 0.31 -4.50 -15.69
C VAL A 141 0.48 -3.66 -14.43
N LEU A 142 0.36 -4.28 -13.25
CA LEU A 142 0.43 -3.56 -11.98
C LEU A 142 1.83 -2.96 -11.77
N LEU A 143 2.87 -3.75 -12.05
CA LEU A 143 4.26 -3.29 -11.95
C LEU A 143 4.51 -2.09 -12.86
N SER A 144 3.97 -2.10 -14.09
CA SER A 144 4.13 -0.96 -15.00
C SER A 144 3.42 0.31 -14.53
N ARG A 145 2.26 0.16 -13.88
CA ARG A 145 1.51 1.28 -13.29
C ARG A 145 2.27 1.90 -12.12
N ILE A 146 2.82 1.06 -11.25
CA ILE A 146 3.64 1.47 -10.09
C ILE A 146 4.90 2.20 -10.54
N LEU A 147 5.58 1.65 -11.54
CA LEU A 147 6.78 2.27 -12.10
C LEU A 147 6.45 3.48 -12.97
N ASP A 148 5.17 3.82 -13.21
CA ASP A 148 4.74 4.92 -14.08
C ASP A 148 5.42 4.84 -15.46
N LEU A 149 5.22 3.70 -16.12
CA LEU A 149 5.82 3.39 -17.42
C LEU A 149 4.98 3.95 -18.57
N THR A 150 5.65 4.29 -19.67
CA THR A 150 4.98 4.64 -20.92
C THR A 150 4.41 3.39 -21.60
N VAL A 151 3.45 3.55 -22.52
CA VAL A 151 2.85 2.42 -23.28
C VAL A 151 3.92 1.53 -23.96
N THR A 152 4.99 2.13 -24.48
CA THR A 152 6.10 1.37 -25.07
C THR A 152 6.86 0.55 -24.02
N GLN A 153 7.07 1.11 -22.83
CA GLN A 153 7.75 0.44 -21.72
C GLN A 153 6.87 -0.66 -21.11
N GLU A 154 5.56 -0.42 -20.98
CA GLU A 154 4.55 -1.42 -20.60
C GLU A 154 4.65 -2.66 -21.51
N GLY A 155 4.71 -2.45 -22.83
CA GLY A 155 4.88 -3.53 -23.80
C GLY A 155 6.18 -4.33 -23.62
N ILE A 156 7.28 -3.66 -23.26
CA ILE A 156 8.55 -4.35 -22.95
C ILE A 156 8.40 -5.19 -21.68
N VAL A 157 7.80 -4.65 -20.63
CA VAL A 157 7.56 -5.40 -19.38
C VAL A 157 6.69 -6.62 -19.65
N ALA A 158 5.61 -6.48 -20.43
CA ALA A 158 4.77 -7.62 -20.82
C ALA A 158 5.55 -8.73 -21.54
N VAL A 159 6.44 -8.36 -22.48
CA VAL A 159 7.31 -9.33 -23.17
C VAL A 159 8.29 -10.00 -22.21
N VAL A 160 8.87 -9.25 -21.26
CA VAL A 160 9.79 -9.80 -20.26
C VAL A 160 9.09 -10.81 -19.36
N PHE A 161 7.89 -10.50 -18.86
CA PHE A 161 7.09 -11.45 -18.08
C PHE A 161 6.75 -12.70 -18.89
N LYS A 162 6.32 -12.52 -20.15
CA LYS A 162 6.00 -13.66 -21.02
C LYS A 162 7.22 -14.56 -21.27
N TYR A 163 8.39 -13.97 -21.47
CA TYR A 163 9.64 -14.71 -21.59
C TYR A 163 9.94 -15.53 -20.34
N CYS A 164 9.77 -14.93 -19.16
CA CYS A 164 9.96 -15.61 -17.88
C CYS A 164 9.01 -16.80 -17.72
N ASP A 165 7.74 -16.64 -18.06
CA ASP A 165 6.74 -17.71 -17.99
C ASP A 165 7.10 -18.87 -18.94
N ASP A 166 7.46 -18.55 -20.19
CA ASP A 166 7.80 -19.54 -21.21
C ASP A 166 9.07 -20.34 -20.86
N ASN A 167 10.00 -19.72 -20.14
CA ASN A 167 11.27 -20.32 -19.73
C ASN A 167 11.31 -20.77 -18.27
N LYS A 168 10.19 -20.66 -17.54
CA LYS A 168 10.09 -20.99 -16.11
C LYS A 168 11.16 -20.29 -15.27
N LEU A 169 11.28 -18.98 -15.44
CA LEU A 169 12.18 -18.11 -14.68
C LEU A 169 11.37 -17.33 -13.63
N PRO A 170 11.29 -17.80 -12.37
CA PRO A 170 10.51 -17.12 -11.35
C PRO A 170 11.05 -15.71 -11.10
N LEU A 171 10.16 -14.70 -11.07
CA LEU A 171 10.51 -13.33 -10.70
C LEU A 171 10.13 -13.13 -9.23
N LEU A 172 11.02 -13.48 -8.31
CA LEU A 172 10.76 -13.41 -6.88
C LEU A 172 10.99 -11.99 -6.37
N ASP A 173 12.12 -11.39 -6.74
CA ASP A 173 12.55 -10.08 -6.23
C ASP A 173 12.88 -9.07 -7.35
N LEU A 174 13.31 -7.86 -6.96
CA LEU A 174 13.72 -6.82 -7.93
C LEU A 174 15.06 -7.16 -8.63
N LYS A 175 15.93 -7.94 -7.99
CA LYS A 175 17.22 -8.39 -8.56
C LYS A 175 16.98 -9.33 -9.74
N ASP A 176 16.00 -10.22 -9.65
CA ASP A 176 15.52 -11.06 -10.74
C ASP A 176 15.08 -10.23 -11.93
N PHE A 177 14.15 -9.31 -11.70
CA PHE A 177 13.58 -8.51 -12.76
C PHE A 177 14.64 -7.64 -13.46
N LYS A 178 15.55 -7.02 -12.70
CA LYS A 178 16.71 -6.32 -13.25
C LYS A 178 17.58 -7.23 -14.11
N LYS A 179 17.84 -8.48 -13.67
CA LYS A 179 18.67 -9.43 -14.40
C LYS A 179 18.04 -9.85 -15.73
N VAL A 180 16.74 -10.11 -15.76
CA VAL A 180 16.04 -10.45 -17.01
C VAL A 180 16.06 -9.26 -17.98
N LEU A 181 15.83 -8.03 -17.49
CA LEU A 181 15.92 -6.82 -18.31
C LEU A 181 17.31 -6.63 -18.94
N GLN A 182 18.37 -6.86 -18.16
CA GLN A 182 19.75 -6.81 -18.66
C GLN A 182 20.01 -7.92 -19.70
N TYR A 183 19.58 -9.15 -19.41
CA TYR A 183 19.73 -10.29 -20.31
C TYR A 183 19.02 -10.06 -21.64
N ALA A 184 17.80 -9.51 -21.62
CA ALA A 184 17.00 -9.21 -22.79
C ALA A 184 17.66 -8.22 -23.78
N THR A 185 18.59 -7.41 -23.30
CA THR A 185 19.33 -6.43 -24.11
C THR A 185 20.81 -6.76 -24.32
N GLY A 186 21.34 -7.72 -23.56
CA GLY A 186 22.70 -8.26 -23.63
C GLY A 186 22.75 -9.62 -24.32
N GLU A 187 23.14 -10.65 -23.58
CA GLU A 187 23.41 -12.01 -24.06
C GLU A 187 22.17 -12.68 -24.67
N GLY A 188 20.98 -12.43 -24.11
CA GLY A 188 19.70 -12.96 -24.58
C GLY A 188 19.09 -12.18 -25.74
N LYS A 189 19.72 -11.10 -26.22
CA LYS A 189 19.13 -10.20 -27.21
C LYS A 189 18.66 -10.89 -28.49
N LYS A 190 19.41 -11.90 -28.97
CA LYS A 190 19.02 -12.65 -30.19
C LYS A 190 17.77 -13.49 -29.94
N GLU A 191 17.74 -14.20 -28.82
CA GLU A 191 16.61 -15.03 -28.39
C GLU A 191 15.33 -14.19 -28.25
N PHE A 192 15.41 -13.05 -27.56
CA PHE A 192 14.28 -12.12 -27.46
C PHE A 192 13.84 -11.58 -28.82
N GLN A 193 14.80 -11.22 -29.69
CA GLN A 193 14.49 -10.69 -31.01
C GLN A 193 13.80 -11.73 -31.91
N GLU A 194 14.19 -13.00 -31.83
CA GLU A 194 13.62 -14.10 -32.60
C GLU A 194 12.20 -14.45 -32.14
N SER A 195 11.95 -14.47 -30.83
CA SER A 195 10.67 -14.93 -30.27
C SER A 195 9.64 -13.82 -30.04
N TYR A 196 10.08 -12.60 -29.70
CA TYR A 196 9.19 -11.51 -29.25
C TYR A 196 9.47 -10.17 -29.94
N GLY A 197 10.49 -10.10 -30.80
CA GLY A 197 10.89 -8.88 -31.47
C GLY A 197 11.90 -8.04 -30.68
N ARG A 198 12.31 -6.92 -31.28
CA ARG A 198 13.44 -6.13 -30.76
C ARG A 198 13.05 -5.33 -29.52
N ILE A 199 13.77 -5.53 -28.43
CA ILE A 199 13.68 -4.72 -27.22
C ILE A 199 14.64 -3.53 -27.29
N SER A 200 14.15 -2.34 -26.92
CA SER A 200 14.91 -1.09 -26.95
C SER A 200 15.79 -0.94 -25.71
N THR A 201 17.12 -0.82 -25.92
CA THR A 201 18.10 -0.61 -24.83
C THR A 201 17.84 0.67 -24.04
N SER A 202 17.36 1.73 -24.69
CA SER A 202 17.05 3.00 -24.01
C SER A 202 15.84 2.86 -23.07
N SER A 203 14.81 2.12 -23.48
CA SER A 203 13.61 1.89 -22.67
C SER A 203 13.91 0.96 -21.50
N THR A 204 14.65 -0.13 -21.72
CA THR A 204 15.15 -1.00 -20.66
C THR A 204 15.98 -0.22 -19.63
N GLY A 205 16.88 0.67 -20.08
CA GLY A 205 17.66 1.52 -19.17
C GLY A 205 16.81 2.48 -18.32
N THR A 206 15.69 2.97 -18.86
CA THR A 206 14.74 3.79 -18.08
C THR A 206 13.97 2.97 -17.06
N ILE A 207 13.52 1.76 -17.42
CA ILE A 207 12.86 0.84 -16.49
C ILE A 207 13.82 0.49 -15.33
N LEU A 208 15.07 0.14 -15.64
CA LEU A 208 16.10 -0.15 -14.63
C LEU A 208 16.31 1.00 -13.63
N ARG A 209 16.34 2.26 -14.11
CA ARG A 209 16.46 3.42 -13.21
C ARG A 209 15.25 3.60 -12.29
N LYS A 210 14.03 3.33 -12.80
CA LYS A 210 12.80 3.37 -11.99
C LYS A 210 12.77 2.26 -10.93
N ILE A 211 13.30 1.07 -11.25
CA ILE A 211 13.49 -0.01 -10.27
C ILE A 211 14.49 0.44 -9.19
N ILE A 212 15.66 0.97 -9.58
CA ILE A 212 16.66 1.47 -8.62
C ILE A 212 16.09 2.57 -7.70
N GLU A 213 15.25 3.45 -8.22
CA GLU A 213 14.55 4.46 -7.41
C GLU A 213 13.64 3.81 -6.35
N LEU A 214 12.96 2.72 -6.70
CA LEU A 214 12.11 1.96 -5.79
C LEU A 214 12.92 1.22 -4.73
N GLU A 215 14.06 0.63 -5.11
CA GLU A 215 15.03 -0.01 -4.20
C GLU A 215 15.62 0.99 -3.19
N GLN A 216 15.91 2.21 -3.63
CA GLN A 216 16.36 3.29 -2.74
C GLN A 216 15.32 3.66 -1.66
N GLN A 217 14.04 3.37 -1.89
CA GLN A 217 12.98 3.51 -0.89
C GLN A 217 12.84 2.27 0.01
N GLY A 218 13.66 1.24 -0.17
CA GLY A 218 13.66 0.02 0.64
C GLY A 218 12.71 -1.06 0.14
N ALA A 219 12.27 -1.00 -1.12
CA ALA A 219 11.38 -2.01 -1.68
C ALA A 219 12.00 -3.42 -1.77
N ASP A 220 13.33 -3.54 -1.68
CA ASP A 220 14.03 -4.83 -1.60
C ASP A 220 13.59 -5.68 -0.39
N LEU A 221 13.14 -5.05 0.70
CA LEU A 221 12.63 -5.78 1.87
C LEU A 221 11.22 -6.34 1.63
N PHE A 222 10.47 -5.70 0.74
CA PHE A 222 9.10 -6.05 0.41
C PHE A 222 9.02 -7.06 -0.75
N PHE A 223 9.86 -6.94 -1.78
CA PHE A 223 9.87 -7.89 -2.89
C PHE A 223 10.69 -9.14 -2.54
N GLY A 224 10.01 -10.28 -2.38
CA GLY A 224 10.67 -11.55 -2.11
C GLY A 224 9.74 -12.61 -1.50
N GLU A 225 10.34 -13.68 -1.00
CA GLU A 225 9.65 -14.80 -0.35
C GLU A 225 9.85 -14.81 1.18
N LYS A 226 8.94 -15.40 1.96
CA LYS A 226 7.63 -15.92 1.54
C LYS A 226 6.61 -14.79 1.38
N SER A 227 5.86 -14.77 0.27
CA SER A 227 4.80 -13.79 0.05
C SER A 227 3.66 -13.94 1.05
N PHE A 228 3.06 -12.80 1.41
CA PHE A 228 2.03 -12.74 2.43
C PHE A 228 0.68 -13.22 1.90
N GLU A 229 0.07 -14.18 2.59
CA GLU A 229 -1.24 -14.72 2.24
C GLU A 229 -2.33 -13.84 2.88
N VAL A 230 -3.15 -13.16 2.05
CA VAL A 230 -4.18 -12.21 2.53
C VAL A 230 -5.25 -12.83 3.42
N ASP A 231 -5.46 -14.15 3.34
CA ASP A 231 -6.36 -14.88 4.24
C ASP A 231 -5.92 -14.82 5.71
N ASP A 232 -4.64 -14.56 6.00
CA ASP A 232 -4.18 -14.37 7.38
C ASP A 232 -4.67 -13.07 8.02
N LEU A 233 -5.22 -12.14 7.23
CA LEU A 233 -5.85 -10.90 7.74
C LEU A 233 -7.23 -11.14 8.34
N VAL A 234 -7.94 -12.21 7.93
CA VAL A 234 -9.32 -12.47 8.35
C VAL A 234 -9.44 -13.42 9.53
N ARG A 235 -8.37 -13.58 10.30
CA ARG A 235 -8.35 -14.46 11.48
C ARG A 235 -9.27 -13.95 12.58
N ILE A 236 -9.81 -14.91 13.34
CA ILE A 236 -10.63 -14.70 14.54
C ILE A 236 -9.95 -15.43 15.70
N ASP A 237 -9.96 -14.84 16.89
CA ASP A 237 -9.40 -15.42 18.10
C ASP A 237 -10.32 -16.49 18.73
N GLU A 238 -9.85 -17.12 19.81
CA GLU A 238 -10.59 -18.16 20.53
C GLU A 238 -11.86 -17.64 21.22
N ASN A 239 -11.99 -16.32 21.39
CA ASN A 239 -13.15 -15.65 21.99
C ASN A 239 -14.15 -15.16 20.92
N GLY A 240 -13.93 -15.46 19.64
CA GLY A 240 -14.78 -15.01 18.54
C GLY A 240 -14.54 -13.55 18.10
N ARG A 241 -13.44 -12.93 18.54
CA ARG A 241 -13.08 -11.56 18.15
C ARG A 241 -12.21 -11.55 16.89
N GLY A 242 -12.49 -10.64 15.97
CA GLY A 242 -11.68 -10.45 14.76
C GLY A 242 -10.33 -9.83 15.12
N TYR A 243 -9.25 -10.31 14.50
CA TYR A 243 -7.93 -9.73 14.72
C TYR A 243 -7.85 -8.28 14.22
N ILE A 244 -7.18 -7.44 14.99
CA ILE A 244 -6.79 -6.08 14.57
C ILE A 244 -5.33 -6.14 14.12
N ASN A 245 -5.15 -6.20 12.81
CA ASN A 245 -3.87 -6.24 12.15
C ASN A 245 -3.35 -4.80 12.02
N ILE A 246 -2.16 -4.51 12.54
CA ILE A 246 -1.57 -3.17 12.51
C ILE A 246 -0.30 -3.20 11.67
N ILE A 247 -0.32 -2.53 10.53
CA ILE A 247 0.88 -2.32 9.72
C ILE A 247 1.57 -1.07 10.26
N ARG A 248 2.77 -1.25 10.78
CA ARG A 248 3.59 -0.14 11.24
C ARG A 248 4.26 0.52 10.04
N LEU A 249 4.00 1.82 9.87
CA LEU A 249 4.47 2.59 8.71
C LEU A 249 5.22 3.86 9.12
N THR A 250 5.64 3.95 10.38
CA THR A 250 6.28 5.16 10.94
C THR A 250 7.58 5.54 10.24
N ASP A 251 8.26 4.59 9.62
CA ASP A 251 9.53 4.73 8.88
C ASP A 251 9.35 4.71 7.36
N ILE A 252 8.10 4.74 6.88
CA ILE A 252 7.74 4.72 5.45
C ILE A 252 7.03 6.04 5.05
N GLN A 253 6.75 6.93 6.00
CA GLN A 253 6.10 8.22 5.73
C GLN A 253 6.81 9.07 4.66
N ASP A 254 8.14 9.00 4.60
CA ASP A 254 9.00 9.68 3.62
C ASP A 254 9.24 8.86 2.35
N ARG A 255 8.56 7.72 2.20
CA ARG A 255 8.71 6.75 1.09
C ARG A 255 7.35 6.45 0.42
N PRO A 256 6.67 7.47 -0.13
CA PRO A 256 5.30 7.36 -0.62
C PRO A 256 5.14 6.41 -1.82
N LYS A 257 6.19 6.20 -2.63
CA LYS A 257 6.13 5.21 -3.73
C LYS A 257 6.13 3.79 -3.20
N LEU A 258 6.97 3.48 -2.20
CA LEU A 258 6.94 2.17 -1.54
C LEU A 258 5.56 1.92 -0.90
N PHE A 259 5.03 2.91 -0.16
CA PHE A 259 3.71 2.77 0.45
C PHE A 259 2.62 2.51 -0.59
N SER A 260 2.56 3.32 -1.66
CA SER A 260 1.56 3.15 -2.73
C SER A 260 1.70 1.82 -3.46
N THR A 261 2.93 1.34 -3.67
CA THR A 261 3.25 0.04 -4.26
C THR A 261 2.66 -1.09 -3.42
N PHE A 262 2.93 -1.07 -2.12
CA PHE A 262 2.39 -2.04 -1.18
C PHE A 262 0.86 -1.98 -1.11
N MET A 263 0.29 -0.78 -0.98
CA MET A 263 -1.15 -0.60 -0.81
C MET A 263 -1.93 -1.15 -2.01
N LEU A 264 -1.45 -0.84 -3.23
CA LEU A 264 -2.02 -1.42 -4.45
C LEU A 264 -1.88 -2.94 -4.50
N SER A 265 -0.70 -3.46 -4.17
CA SER A 265 -0.44 -4.90 -4.15
C SER A 265 -1.41 -5.62 -3.25
N LEU A 266 -1.54 -5.14 -2.01
CA LEU A 266 -2.44 -5.69 -1.03
C LEU A 266 -3.89 -5.68 -1.53
N LEU A 267 -4.37 -4.55 -2.04
CA LEU A 267 -5.75 -4.48 -2.51
C LEU A 267 -6.01 -5.35 -3.75
N ALA A 268 -5.03 -5.44 -4.66
CA ALA A 268 -5.12 -6.31 -5.83
C ALA A 268 -5.18 -7.78 -5.42
N GLU A 269 -4.34 -8.18 -4.47
CA GLU A 269 -4.30 -9.54 -3.93
C GLU A 269 -5.59 -9.89 -3.18
N ILE A 270 -6.12 -8.98 -2.35
CA ILE A 270 -7.44 -9.16 -1.71
C ILE A 270 -8.52 -9.35 -2.79
N TYR A 271 -8.54 -8.52 -3.84
CA TYR A 271 -9.53 -8.65 -4.91
C TYR A 271 -9.41 -9.97 -5.68
N ALA A 272 -8.18 -10.44 -5.93
CA ALA A 272 -7.92 -11.68 -6.65
C ALA A 272 -8.28 -12.92 -5.83
N THR A 273 -7.97 -12.91 -4.54
CA THR A 273 -8.02 -14.11 -3.69
C THR A 273 -9.33 -14.26 -2.93
N PHE A 274 -9.95 -13.16 -2.46
CA PHE A 274 -11.17 -13.26 -1.68
C PHE A 274 -12.36 -13.65 -2.57
N PRO A 275 -13.30 -14.48 -2.07
CA PRO A 275 -14.50 -14.83 -2.81
C PRO A 275 -15.45 -13.64 -2.92
N GLU A 276 -16.30 -13.64 -3.96
CA GLU A 276 -17.40 -12.68 -4.01
C GLU A 276 -18.42 -12.97 -2.90
N GLN A 277 -18.71 -11.94 -2.12
CA GLN A 277 -19.74 -11.91 -1.09
C GLN A 277 -20.95 -11.20 -1.68
N GLY A 278 -22.10 -11.88 -1.71
CA GLY A 278 -23.36 -11.27 -2.14
C GLY A 278 -23.85 -10.20 -1.16
N ASP A 279 -25.16 -10.17 -0.89
CA ASP A 279 -25.72 -9.27 0.12
C ASP A 279 -25.47 -9.83 1.55
N SER A 280 -24.22 -9.73 2.02
CA SER A 280 -23.84 -10.12 3.40
C SER A 280 -24.35 -9.10 4.43
N ASP A 281 -24.72 -9.57 5.62
CA ASP A 281 -25.17 -8.72 6.72
C ASP A 281 -24.02 -8.05 7.50
N ARG A 282 -22.76 -8.38 7.17
CA ARG A 282 -21.56 -7.76 7.72
C ARG A 282 -20.37 -7.83 6.73
N PRO A 283 -19.37 -6.92 6.84
CA PRO A 283 -18.14 -7.03 6.08
C PRO A 283 -17.28 -8.22 6.51
N GLU A 284 -16.43 -8.68 5.59
CA GLU A 284 -15.42 -9.70 5.84
C GLU A 284 -14.14 -9.12 6.45
N LEU A 285 -13.73 -7.94 5.98
CA LEU A 285 -12.55 -7.21 6.45
C LEU A 285 -12.75 -5.72 6.24
N ILE A 286 -12.26 -4.91 7.18
CA ILE A 286 -12.23 -3.46 7.05
C ILE A 286 -10.78 -2.96 7.07
N LEU A 287 -10.39 -2.17 6.07
CA LEU A 287 -9.07 -1.57 5.97
C LEU A 287 -9.15 -0.07 6.28
N PHE A 288 -8.32 0.40 7.20
CA PHE A 288 -8.14 1.82 7.49
C PHE A 288 -6.79 2.30 6.98
N ILE A 289 -6.83 3.40 6.26
CA ILE A 289 -5.67 4.12 5.77
C ILE A 289 -5.56 5.41 6.59
N ASP A 290 -4.67 5.45 7.59
CA ASP A 290 -4.35 6.72 8.25
C ASP A 290 -3.62 7.65 7.29
N GLU A 291 -3.75 8.96 7.49
CA GLU A 291 -3.15 10.01 6.66
C GLU A 291 -3.27 9.72 5.14
N ALA A 292 -4.47 9.39 4.70
CA ALA A 292 -4.78 8.96 3.32
C ALA A 292 -4.28 9.93 2.23
N HIS A 293 -4.10 11.21 2.57
CA HIS A 293 -3.53 12.22 1.68
C HIS A 293 -2.13 11.84 1.14
N LEU A 294 -1.36 11.03 1.88
CA LEU A 294 -0.04 10.55 1.45
C LEU A 294 -0.12 9.61 0.23
N ILE A 295 -1.24 8.89 0.06
CA ILE A 295 -1.45 8.03 -1.11
C ILE A 295 -1.77 8.89 -2.33
N PHE A 296 -2.68 9.85 -2.18
CA PHE A 296 -3.25 10.55 -3.32
C PHE A 296 -2.37 11.68 -3.86
N LYS A 297 -1.59 12.35 -3.01
CA LYS A 297 -0.84 13.56 -3.39
C LYS A 297 0.30 13.28 -4.38
N GLU A 298 0.92 12.12 -4.30
CA GLU A 298 2.06 11.75 -5.15
C GLU A 298 1.76 10.62 -6.14
N ALA A 299 0.51 10.16 -6.18
CA ALA A 299 0.09 9.13 -7.10
C ALA A 299 0.08 9.64 -8.55
N SER A 300 0.63 8.83 -9.46
CA SER A 300 0.43 9.06 -10.90
C SER A 300 -1.04 8.93 -11.26
N LYS A 301 -1.46 9.53 -12.38
CA LYS A 301 -2.84 9.40 -12.85
C LYS A 301 -3.26 7.93 -12.99
N ALA A 302 -2.38 7.11 -13.54
CA ALA A 302 -2.65 5.69 -13.75
C ALA A 302 -2.81 4.92 -12.44
N LEU A 303 -2.09 5.33 -11.38
CA LEU A 303 -2.24 4.81 -10.02
C LEU A 303 -3.56 5.25 -9.39
N LEU A 304 -3.97 6.50 -9.55
CA LEU A 304 -5.26 7.00 -9.08
C LEU A 304 -6.44 6.25 -9.72
N ASP A 305 -6.42 6.09 -11.05
CA ASP A 305 -7.45 5.36 -11.80
C ASP A 305 -7.57 3.90 -11.31
N GLN A 306 -6.44 3.29 -10.95
CA GLN A 306 -6.40 1.93 -10.40
C GLN A 306 -7.00 1.86 -8.99
N ILE A 307 -6.66 2.81 -8.11
CA ILE A 307 -7.24 2.88 -6.76
C ILE A 307 -8.76 3.07 -6.85
N GLU A 308 -9.22 3.99 -7.68
CA GLU A 308 -10.66 4.23 -7.89
C GLU A 308 -11.39 2.95 -8.36
N SER A 309 -10.81 2.25 -9.34
CA SER A 309 -11.35 0.99 -9.86
C SER A 309 -11.45 -0.07 -8.76
N ILE A 310 -10.40 -0.22 -7.96
CA ILE A 310 -10.37 -1.18 -6.85
C ILE A 310 -11.40 -0.82 -5.78
N VAL A 311 -11.53 0.47 -5.40
CA VAL A 311 -12.55 0.91 -4.43
C VAL A 311 -13.94 0.47 -4.88
N LYS A 312 -14.27 0.65 -6.16
CA LYS A 312 -15.57 0.24 -6.71
C LYS A 312 -15.78 -1.28 -6.67
N LEU A 313 -14.72 -2.06 -6.91
CA LEU A 313 -14.81 -3.51 -7.07
C LEU A 313 -14.72 -4.27 -5.74
N ILE A 314 -13.87 -3.84 -4.81
CA ILE A 314 -13.55 -4.61 -3.59
C ILE A 314 -14.76 -4.76 -2.65
N ARG A 315 -15.76 -3.89 -2.79
CA ARG A 315 -17.04 -4.00 -2.08
C ARG A 315 -17.74 -5.33 -2.34
N SER A 316 -17.69 -5.87 -3.56
CA SER A 316 -18.29 -7.18 -3.88
C SER A 316 -17.59 -8.35 -3.20
N LYS A 317 -16.41 -8.13 -2.62
CA LYS A 317 -15.68 -9.09 -1.80
C LYS A 317 -16.01 -8.98 -0.31
N GLY A 318 -16.96 -8.12 0.05
CA GLY A 318 -17.32 -7.86 1.45
C GLY A 318 -16.32 -6.94 2.18
N ILE A 319 -15.45 -6.23 1.45
CA ILE A 319 -14.37 -5.43 2.03
C ILE A 319 -14.75 -3.96 2.11
N GLY A 320 -14.51 -3.35 3.27
CA GLY A 320 -14.65 -1.90 3.45
C GLY A 320 -13.30 -1.20 3.48
N LEU A 321 -13.23 -0.01 2.88
CA LEU A 321 -12.03 0.83 2.85
C LEU A 321 -12.31 2.17 3.49
N TYR A 322 -11.48 2.59 4.44
CA TYR A 322 -11.72 3.77 5.26
C TYR A 322 -10.53 4.70 5.16
N PHE A 323 -10.78 5.90 4.64
CA PHE A 323 -9.76 6.93 4.52
C PHE A 323 -9.81 7.85 5.74
N VAL A 324 -8.68 7.97 6.44
CA VAL A 324 -8.54 8.90 7.55
C VAL A 324 -7.62 10.03 7.13
N THR A 325 -8.12 11.26 7.17
CA THR A 325 -7.38 12.42 6.64
C THR A 325 -7.72 13.70 7.41
N GLN A 326 -6.99 14.78 7.17
CA GLN A 326 -7.29 16.06 7.81
C GLN A 326 -8.46 16.77 7.11
N ASN A 327 -8.44 16.84 5.78
CA ASN A 327 -9.50 17.46 4.99
C ASN A 327 -10.12 16.44 4.04
N PRO A 328 -11.45 16.41 3.90
CA PRO A 328 -12.10 15.56 2.91
C PRO A 328 -11.56 15.76 1.48
N THR A 329 -11.20 17.00 1.13
CA THR A 329 -10.66 17.37 -0.19
C THR A 329 -9.29 16.76 -0.51
N ASP A 330 -8.65 16.10 0.46
CA ASP A 330 -7.41 15.36 0.23
C ASP A 330 -7.66 14.00 -0.46
N VAL A 331 -8.92 13.57 -0.54
CA VAL A 331 -9.36 12.37 -1.26
C VAL A 331 -10.02 12.80 -2.59
N PRO A 332 -9.73 12.15 -3.73
CA PRO A 332 -10.35 12.48 -5.01
C PRO A 332 -11.89 12.35 -4.98
N ASP A 333 -12.58 13.22 -5.72
CA ASP A 333 -14.06 13.27 -5.73
C ASP A 333 -14.69 11.94 -6.15
N ASP A 334 -14.12 11.24 -7.13
CA ASP A 334 -14.62 9.94 -7.60
C ASP A 334 -14.52 8.85 -6.53
N VAL A 335 -13.52 8.94 -5.64
CA VAL A 335 -13.38 8.06 -4.47
C VAL A 335 -14.30 8.51 -3.34
N LEU A 336 -14.36 9.82 -3.04
CA LEU A 336 -15.27 10.40 -2.03
C LEU A 336 -16.73 10.03 -2.28
N ALA A 337 -17.14 9.98 -3.55
CA ALA A 337 -18.49 9.60 -3.95
C ALA A 337 -18.84 8.14 -3.63
N GLN A 338 -17.86 7.27 -3.39
CA GLN A 338 -18.06 5.87 -3.00
C GLN A 338 -18.17 5.67 -1.48
N LEU A 339 -17.91 6.70 -0.67
CA LEU A 339 -17.81 6.57 0.79
C LEU A 339 -19.17 6.72 1.47
N GLY A 340 -19.68 5.59 1.99
CA GLY A 340 -21.00 5.50 2.64
C GLY A 340 -21.03 6.01 4.07
N LEU A 341 -19.98 5.75 4.87
CA LEU A 341 -19.85 6.33 6.21
C LEU A 341 -19.00 7.60 6.17
N LYS A 342 -19.52 8.70 6.71
CA LYS A 342 -18.76 9.94 6.89
C LYS A 342 -18.77 10.33 8.35
N VAL A 343 -17.58 10.42 8.95
CA VAL A 343 -17.36 10.93 10.30
C VAL A 343 -16.45 12.15 10.22
N GLN A 344 -16.99 13.32 10.52
CA GLN A 344 -16.30 14.58 10.38
C GLN A 344 -16.16 15.27 11.73
N HIS A 345 -14.93 15.24 12.22
CA HIS A 345 -14.51 16.03 13.37
C HIS A 345 -14.36 17.50 12.99
N ALA A 346 -14.17 18.33 14.01
CA ALA A 346 -14.01 19.77 13.86
C ALA A 346 -12.98 20.17 12.79
N LEU A 347 -13.31 21.19 12.01
CA LEU A 347 -12.40 21.87 11.09
C LEU A 347 -12.05 23.24 11.66
N ARG A 348 -10.80 23.67 11.46
CA ARG A 348 -10.33 24.99 11.93
C ARG A 348 -10.16 25.91 10.74
N ALA A 349 -10.72 27.12 10.85
CA ALA A 349 -10.71 28.12 9.78
C ALA A 349 -9.67 29.22 10.04
N PHE A 350 -8.40 29.00 9.69
CA PHE A 350 -7.36 30.02 9.85
C PHE A 350 -7.16 30.84 8.57
N THR A 351 -7.38 30.23 7.41
CA THR A 351 -7.14 30.82 6.10
C THR A 351 -8.42 30.92 5.26
N ALA A 352 -8.36 31.69 4.17
CA ALA A 352 -9.45 31.72 3.19
C ALA A 352 -9.65 30.35 2.50
N LYS A 353 -8.57 29.56 2.36
CA LYS A 353 -8.64 28.19 1.84
C LYS A 353 -9.45 27.31 2.81
N ASP A 354 -9.20 27.42 4.10
CA ASP A 354 -9.91 26.62 5.12
C ASP A 354 -11.41 26.95 5.13
N ARG A 355 -11.77 28.24 5.03
CA ARG A 355 -13.18 28.65 4.94
C ARG A 355 -13.88 28.07 3.71
N LYS A 356 -13.19 28.01 2.56
CA LYS A 356 -13.72 27.35 1.36
C LYS A 356 -13.85 25.84 1.57
N ALA A 357 -12.84 25.20 2.18
CA ALA A 357 -12.87 23.77 2.47
C ALA A 357 -14.02 23.40 3.42
N ILE A 358 -14.30 24.21 4.44
CA ILE A 358 -15.45 24.02 5.34
C ILE A 358 -16.76 24.14 4.58
N LYS A 359 -16.90 25.14 3.71
CA LYS A 359 -18.11 25.31 2.89
C LYS A 359 -18.36 24.07 2.01
N LEU A 360 -17.34 23.63 1.27
CA LEU A 360 -17.43 22.44 0.41
C LEU A 360 -17.67 21.17 1.23
N THR A 361 -17.03 21.05 2.39
CA THR A 361 -17.25 19.91 3.29
C THR A 361 -18.70 19.86 3.78
N ALA A 362 -19.30 21.00 4.14
CA ALA A 362 -20.69 21.04 4.58
C ALA A 362 -21.68 20.59 3.48
N GLU A 363 -21.38 20.90 2.22
CA GLU A 363 -22.18 20.50 1.06
C GLU A 363 -22.15 18.98 0.79
N ASN A 364 -21.24 18.24 1.44
CA ASN A 364 -21.14 16.78 1.32
C ASN A 364 -22.06 16.00 2.29
N TYR A 365 -22.82 16.68 3.14
CA TYR A 365 -23.70 16.09 4.15
C TYR A 365 -25.18 16.35 3.85
N PRO A 366 -26.09 15.48 4.32
CA PRO A 366 -27.53 15.75 4.24
C PRO A 366 -27.90 17.06 4.93
N ASP A 367 -28.88 17.76 4.35
CA ASP A 367 -29.50 18.92 5.01
C ASP A 367 -30.15 18.49 6.34
N SER A 368 -30.12 19.39 7.33
CA SER A 368 -30.69 19.16 8.65
C SER A 368 -31.54 20.34 9.09
N GLU A 369 -32.70 20.06 9.70
CA GLU A 369 -33.54 21.06 10.35
C GLU A 369 -32.98 21.48 11.74
N PHE A 370 -32.05 20.71 12.29
CA PHE A 370 -31.49 20.90 13.64
C PHE A 370 -30.11 21.56 13.63
N TYR A 371 -29.43 21.62 12.48
CA TYR A 371 -28.05 22.09 12.38
C TYR A 371 -27.85 23.03 11.20
N ASP A 372 -27.12 24.13 11.42
CA ASP A 372 -26.31 24.71 10.35
C ASP A 372 -24.99 23.92 10.30
N THR A 373 -24.85 23.06 9.30
CA THR A 373 -23.68 22.20 9.13
C THR A 373 -22.36 22.97 9.15
N LYS A 374 -22.30 24.18 8.59
CA LYS A 374 -21.06 24.98 8.55
C LYS A 374 -20.70 25.49 9.93
N GLU A 375 -21.68 25.98 10.68
CA GLU A 375 -21.47 26.45 12.04
C GLU A 375 -21.04 25.29 12.95
N VAL A 376 -21.75 24.16 12.87
CA VAL A 376 -21.44 22.95 13.66
C VAL A 376 -20.02 22.46 13.39
N LEU A 377 -19.58 22.40 12.12
CA LEU A 377 -18.22 21.97 11.77
C LEU A 377 -17.11 22.78 12.48
N THR A 378 -17.39 24.04 12.82
CA THR A 378 -16.45 24.93 13.51
C THR A 378 -16.60 24.95 15.03
N SER A 379 -17.75 24.54 15.56
CA SER A 379 -18.06 24.57 16.99
C SER A 379 -17.84 23.24 17.71
N LEU A 380 -17.72 22.13 16.97
CA LEU A 380 -17.44 20.80 17.53
C LEU A 380 -16.18 20.79 18.41
N GLY A 381 -16.30 20.17 19.58
CA GLY A 381 -15.23 19.92 20.52
C GLY A 381 -14.41 18.65 20.20
N ILE A 382 -13.49 18.32 21.11
CA ILE A 382 -12.67 17.11 21.01
C ILE A 382 -13.52 15.87 21.32
N GLY A 383 -13.46 14.87 20.43
CA GLY A 383 -14.28 13.68 20.54
C GLY A 383 -15.75 13.93 20.21
N GLU A 384 -16.04 15.00 19.47
CA GLU A 384 -17.34 15.29 18.89
C GLU A 384 -17.20 15.28 17.36
N ALA A 385 -18.19 14.74 16.66
CA ALA A 385 -18.17 14.66 15.20
C ALA A 385 -19.57 14.74 14.59
N LEU A 386 -19.65 15.28 13.38
CA LEU A 386 -20.79 15.06 12.50
C LEU A 386 -20.71 13.65 11.90
N ILE A 387 -21.80 12.90 11.98
CA ILE A 387 -21.90 11.54 11.46
C ILE A 387 -23.06 11.44 10.48
N SER A 388 -22.79 10.87 9.32
CA SER A 388 -23.80 10.41 8.35
C SER A 388 -23.39 9.03 7.87
N ALA A 389 -24.29 8.06 7.95
CA ALA A 389 -24.06 6.69 7.50
C ALA A 389 -25.09 6.30 6.44
N LEU A 390 -25.02 5.06 5.96
CA LEU A 390 -26.06 4.46 5.15
C LEU A 390 -26.90 3.50 6.00
N ASP A 391 -28.22 3.63 5.90
CA ASP A 391 -29.16 2.63 6.41
C ASP A 391 -29.05 1.33 5.59
N GLU A 392 -29.69 0.26 6.05
CA GLU A 392 -29.63 -1.05 5.38
C GLU A 392 -30.25 -1.06 3.97
N LYS A 393 -31.00 -0.01 3.61
CA LYS A 393 -31.54 0.20 2.25
C LYS A 393 -30.60 1.06 1.38
N GLY A 394 -29.47 1.50 1.91
CA GLY A 394 -28.50 2.35 1.23
C GLY A 394 -28.87 3.82 1.17
N ARG A 395 -29.80 4.29 2.00
CA ARG A 395 -30.16 5.71 2.10
C ARG A 395 -29.32 6.37 3.18
N PRO A 396 -28.89 7.62 3.00
CA PRO A 396 -28.23 8.37 4.07
C PRO A 396 -29.11 8.45 5.32
N THR A 397 -28.52 8.16 6.49
CA THR A 397 -29.14 8.48 7.77
C THR A 397 -29.24 10.00 7.94
N PRO A 398 -30.11 10.51 8.80
CA PRO A 398 -30.08 11.92 9.17
C PRO A 398 -28.69 12.32 9.66
N LEU A 399 -28.29 13.58 9.44
CA LEU A 399 -27.04 14.11 9.95
C LEU A 399 -27.13 14.21 11.48
N ALA A 400 -26.11 13.74 12.20
CA ALA A 400 -26.04 13.85 13.66
C ALA A 400 -24.71 14.44 14.13
N ALA A 401 -24.76 15.58 14.83
CA ALA A 401 -23.66 15.96 15.72
C ALA A 401 -23.64 14.96 16.88
N THR A 402 -22.49 14.36 17.15
CA THR A 402 -22.40 13.19 18.02
C THR A 402 -21.28 13.37 19.04
N MET A 403 -21.60 13.20 20.32
CA MET A 403 -20.62 12.97 21.37
C MET A 403 -20.16 11.52 21.24
N LEU A 404 -18.94 11.30 20.74
CA LEU A 404 -18.41 9.97 20.51
C LEU A 404 -18.11 9.27 21.85
N ARG A 405 -18.34 7.95 21.89
CA ARG A 405 -17.89 7.09 22.99
C ARG A 405 -16.36 7.07 23.07
N ALA A 406 -15.83 6.74 24.24
CA ALA A 406 -14.39 6.52 24.39
C ALA A 406 -13.97 5.13 23.85
N PRO A 407 -12.75 5.00 23.31
CA PRO A 407 -12.07 3.72 23.13
C PRO A 407 -12.08 2.87 24.41
N MET A 408 -12.42 1.58 24.27
CA MET A 408 -12.36 0.58 25.34
C MET A 408 -10.91 0.18 25.66
N SER A 409 -10.02 0.30 24.69
CA SER A 409 -8.60 -0.01 24.84
C SER A 409 -7.75 1.21 25.21
N ARG A 410 -6.46 0.98 25.46
CA ARG A 410 -5.49 2.02 25.78
C ARG A 410 -5.33 2.99 24.61
N MET A 411 -5.43 4.28 24.90
CA MET A 411 -5.24 5.35 23.91
C MET A 411 -3.76 5.71 23.67
N ASP A 412 -2.86 5.24 24.52
CA ASP A 412 -1.41 5.35 24.38
C ASP A 412 -0.82 4.07 23.78
N VAL A 413 0.43 4.08 23.37
CA VAL A 413 1.11 2.95 22.70
C VAL A 413 1.48 1.82 23.67
N LEU A 414 1.83 0.67 23.10
CA LEU A 414 2.49 -0.39 23.86
C LEU A 414 3.90 0.04 24.27
N THR A 415 4.29 -0.36 25.48
CA THR A 415 5.70 -0.35 25.87
C THR A 415 6.49 -1.37 25.05
N GLU A 416 7.82 -1.23 24.97
CA GLU A 416 8.67 -2.19 24.25
C GLU A 416 8.51 -3.63 24.77
N ALA A 417 8.29 -3.79 26.08
CA ALA A 417 8.08 -5.10 26.69
C ALA A 417 6.74 -5.72 26.25
N GLU A 418 5.65 -4.94 26.28
CA GLU A 418 4.33 -5.38 25.82
C GLU A 418 4.32 -5.68 24.31
N LEU A 419 5.05 -4.88 23.50
CA LEU A 419 5.21 -5.13 22.07
C LEU A 419 5.95 -6.45 21.82
N LYS A 420 7.08 -6.69 22.50
CA LYS A 420 7.82 -7.95 22.39
C LYS A 420 6.97 -9.15 22.81
N GLU A 421 6.17 -9.02 23.88
CA GLU A 421 5.25 -10.07 24.30
C GLU A 421 4.18 -10.35 23.25
N THR A 422 3.63 -9.30 22.63
CA THR A 422 2.63 -9.41 21.56
C THR A 422 3.22 -10.15 20.34
N LEU A 423 4.42 -9.76 19.92
CA LEU A 423 5.14 -10.40 18.83
C LEU A 423 5.47 -11.88 19.13
N ALA A 424 5.91 -12.18 20.36
CA ALA A 424 6.25 -13.55 20.75
C ALA A 424 5.04 -14.52 20.69
N LYS A 425 3.81 -14.01 20.83
CA LYS A 425 2.56 -14.78 20.70
C LYS A 425 2.14 -14.99 19.24
N SER A 426 2.73 -14.26 18.29
CA SER A 426 2.37 -14.34 16.87
C SER A 426 2.73 -15.70 16.26
N LYS A 427 1.73 -16.35 15.68
CA LYS A 427 1.93 -17.54 14.84
C LYS A 427 2.46 -17.16 13.45
N LEU A 428 2.17 -15.93 12.98
CA LEU A 428 2.54 -15.48 11.65
C LEU A 428 4.02 -15.12 11.53
N ILE A 429 4.65 -14.65 12.62
CA ILE A 429 6.10 -14.42 12.62
C ILE A 429 6.85 -15.70 12.23
N LYS A 430 6.44 -16.87 12.75
CA LYS A 430 7.04 -18.16 12.39
C LYS A 430 6.80 -18.57 10.94
N LYS A 431 5.79 -18.00 10.27
CA LYS A 431 5.42 -18.32 8.88
C LYS A 431 6.15 -17.42 7.88
N TYR A 432 6.36 -16.14 8.23
CA TYR A 432 6.79 -15.11 7.27
C TYR A 432 8.17 -14.51 7.52
N ASN A 433 8.71 -14.62 8.74
CA ASN A 433 10.00 -13.96 9.04
C ASN A 433 11.21 -14.83 8.68
N ASP A 434 11.01 -16.09 8.31
CA ASP A 434 12.08 -16.92 7.77
C ASP A 434 12.49 -16.41 6.39
N ASP A 435 13.78 -16.23 6.16
CA ASP A 435 14.32 -15.86 4.86
C ASP A 435 14.42 -17.13 4.00
N VAL A 436 13.68 -17.13 2.88
CA VAL A 436 13.63 -18.23 1.93
C VAL A 436 14.33 -17.79 0.66
N ASP A 437 15.45 -18.43 0.34
CA ASP A 437 16.23 -18.17 -0.88
C ASP A 437 16.06 -19.36 -1.84
N ARG A 438 15.10 -19.25 -2.78
CA ARG A 438 14.86 -20.25 -3.83
C ARG A 438 15.61 -19.85 -5.09
N GLU A 439 15.93 -20.84 -5.91
CA GLU A 439 16.51 -20.61 -7.24
C GLU A 439 15.53 -19.83 -8.12
N SER A 440 15.91 -18.61 -8.53
CA SER A 440 15.06 -17.68 -9.28
C SER A 440 15.65 -17.32 -10.65
N ALA A 441 15.02 -16.38 -11.35
CA ALA A 441 15.49 -15.94 -12.67
C ALA A 441 16.95 -15.44 -12.63
N TYR A 442 17.40 -14.86 -11.51
CA TYR A 442 18.77 -14.41 -11.36
C TYR A 442 19.77 -15.56 -11.45
N GLU A 443 19.61 -16.60 -10.62
CA GLU A 443 20.53 -17.73 -10.55
C GLU A 443 20.53 -18.51 -11.88
N LEU A 444 19.33 -18.81 -12.41
CA LEU A 444 19.16 -19.56 -13.64
C LEU A 444 19.78 -18.86 -14.86
N LEU A 445 19.61 -17.54 -14.98
CA LEU A 445 20.19 -16.79 -16.09
C LEU A 445 21.71 -16.64 -15.95
N ASN A 446 22.24 -16.46 -14.74
CA ASN A 446 23.69 -16.43 -14.54
C ASN A 446 24.32 -17.77 -14.93
N GLU A 447 23.71 -18.89 -14.54
CA GLU A 447 24.17 -20.21 -14.93
C GLU A 447 24.13 -20.40 -16.46
N LYS A 448 23.05 -19.95 -17.12
CA LYS A 448 22.92 -19.96 -18.59
C LYS A 448 24.01 -19.14 -19.28
N ILE A 449 24.29 -17.93 -18.79
CA ILE A 449 25.33 -17.04 -19.33
C ILE A 449 26.72 -17.67 -19.16
N GLU A 450 27.04 -18.22 -17.98
CA GLU A 450 28.32 -18.87 -17.74
C GLU A 450 28.54 -20.09 -18.64
N LYS A 451 27.50 -20.92 -18.84
CA LYS A 451 27.55 -22.07 -19.76
C LYS A 451 27.87 -21.60 -21.18
N ALA A 452 27.16 -20.58 -21.67
CA ALA A 452 27.38 -20.02 -23.01
C ALA A 452 28.78 -19.42 -23.18
N GLN A 453 29.31 -18.72 -22.17
CA GLN A 453 30.67 -18.17 -22.20
C GLN A 453 31.74 -19.29 -22.23
N LYS A 454 31.58 -20.32 -21.39
CA LYS A 454 32.49 -21.48 -21.38
C LYS A 454 32.48 -22.24 -22.70
N GLU A 455 31.33 -22.34 -23.37
CA GLU A 455 31.21 -22.94 -24.71
C GLU A 455 31.86 -22.07 -25.80
N ALA A 456 31.61 -20.76 -25.77
CA ALA A 456 32.23 -19.82 -26.71
C ALA A 456 33.77 -19.81 -26.58
N GLU A 457 34.31 -19.83 -25.36
CA GLU A 457 35.76 -19.94 -25.12
C GLU A 457 36.33 -21.27 -25.63
N LYS A 458 35.59 -22.38 -25.48
CA LYS A 458 35.99 -23.68 -26.01
C LYS A 458 36.01 -23.66 -27.53
N GLU A 459 35.00 -23.07 -28.18
CA GLU A 459 34.96 -22.90 -29.62
C GLU A 459 36.08 -22.00 -30.14
N GLU A 460 36.39 -20.89 -29.46
CA GLU A 460 37.49 -20.00 -29.84
C GLU A 460 38.84 -20.69 -29.69
N LYS A 461 39.06 -21.45 -28.61
CA LYS A 461 40.26 -22.28 -28.42
C LYS A 461 40.38 -23.37 -29.49
N GLN A 462 39.27 -23.97 -29.92
CA GLN A 462 39.24 -24.93 -31.03
C GLN A 462 39.48 -24.28 -32.41
N LYS A 463 38.95 -23.08 -32.65
CA LYS A 463 39.19 -22.29 -33.88
C LYS A 463 40.62 -21.74 -33.94
N ALA A 464 41.22 -21.40 -32.80
CA ALA A 464 42.63 -20.98 -32.72
C ALA A 464 43.60 -22.16 -32.97
N THR A 465 43.30 -23.35 -32.43
CA THR A 465 44.11 -24.56 -32.68
C THR A 465 43.93 -25.13 -34.10
N SER A 466 42.78 -24.93 -34.76
CA SER A 466 42.59 -25.31 -36.16
C SER A 466 43.26 -24.34 -37.15
N ARG A 467 43.27 -23.02 -36.87
CA ARG A 467 44.04 -22.03 -37.67
C ARG A 467 45.56 -22.24 -37.59
N SER A 468 46.07 -22.76 -36.47
CA SER A 468 47.49 -23.11 -36.31
C SER A 468 47.95 -24.30 -37.18
N LYS A 469 47.05 -25.16 -37.66
CA LYS A 469 47.41 -26.35 -38.46
C LYS A 469 47.47 -26.10 -39.98
N THR A 470 47.06 -24.92 -40.47
CA THR A 470 46.97 -24.65 -41.93
C THR A 470 48.12 -23.80 -42.49
N SER A 471 49.12 -23.37 -41.71
CA SER A 471 50.23 -22.53 -42.22
C SER A 471 51.57 -23.24 -42.43
N THR A 472 51.59 -24.52 -42.82
CA THR A 472 52.85 -25.22 -43.13
C THR A 472 52.82 -25.85 -44.52
N ARG A 473 53.03 -25.01 -45.55
CA ARG A 473 53.83 -25.29 -46.76
C ARG A 473 53.57 -24.24 -47.86
N ARG A 474 54.45 -23.22 -47.95
CA ARG A 474 55.03 -22.81 -49.23
C ARG A 474 56.32 -22.03 -49.04
N SER A 475 57.27 -22.33 -49.91
CA SER A 475 58.69 -22.06 -49.83
C SER A 475 59.08 -20.59 -49.92
N THR A 476 60.18 -20.30 -49.23
CA THR A 476 61.05 -19.13 -49.29
C THR A 476 61.44 -18.66 -50.70
N ARG A 477 61.15 -17.39 -51.01
CA ARG A 477 62.09 -16.45 -51.67
C ARG A 477 61.54 -15.02 -51.53
N MET A 478 62.05 -14.29 -50.54
CA MET A 478 61.77 -12.85 -50.38
C MET A 478 62.89 -12.04 -51.04
N ASN A 479 62.48 -11.05 -51.84
CA ASN A 479 63.33 -10.20 -52.67
C ASN A 479 64.26 -9.32 -51.81
N PRO A 480 65.59 -9.26 -52.06
CA PRO A 480 66.57 -8.52 -51.24
C PRO A 480 66.24 -7.05 -51.01
N VAL A 481 65.48 -6.42 -51.91
CA VAL A 481 65.08 -5.01 -51.84
C VAL A 481 64.13 -4.71 -50.67
N VAL A 482 63.25 -5.66 -50.32
CA VAL A 482 62.29 -5.49 -49.22
C VAL A 482 62.97 -5.57 -47.85
N LYS A 483 64.07 -6.32 -47.74
CA LYS A 483 64.84 -6.48 -46.50
C LYS A 483 65.66 -5.22 -46.15
N VAL A 484 66.08 -4.45 -47.15
CA VAL A 484 66.80 -3.18 -46.95
C VAL A 484 65.83 -2.07 -46.52
N LEU A 485 64.65 -2.00 -47.14
CA LEU A 485 63.61 -1.00 -46.84
C LEU A 485 62.94 -1.19 -45.47
N THR A 486 62.95 -2.41 -44.92
CA THR A 486 62.38 -2.73 -43.60
C THR A 486 63.43 -2.79 -42.49
N SER A 487 64.70 -2.51 -42.80
CA SER A 487 65.76 -2.50 -41.79
C SER A 487 65.58 -1.31 -40.83
N ALA A 488 65.75 -1.58 -39.53
CA ALA A 488 65.65 -0.56 -38.49
C ALA A 488 66.62 0.62 -38.69
N THR A 489 67.70 0.40 -39.45
CA THR A 489 68.69 1.41 -39.84
C THR A 489 68.14 2.40 -40.87
N PHE A 490 67.36 1.93 -41.85
CA PHE A 490 66.72 2.78 -42.86
C PHE A 490 65.57 3.61 -42.27
N ILE A 491 64.75 2.98 -41.42
CA ILE A 491 63.62 3.64 -40.73
C ILE A 491 64.13 4.74 -39.76
N ARG A 492 65.24 4.50 -39.05
CA ARG A 492 65.88 5.53 -38.21
C ARG A 492 66.50 6.68 -39.02
N GLY A 493 67.07 6.39 -40.19
CA GLY A 493 67.63 7.41 -41.08
C GLY A 493 66.56 8.36 -41.64
N VAL A 494 65.43 7.82 -42.09
CA VAL A 494 64.31 8.60 -42.65
C VAL A 494 63.62 9.45 -41.56
N LEU A 495 63.38 8.88 -40.37
CA LEU A 495 62.81 9.62 -39.23
C LEU A 495 63.76 10.69 -38.65
N GLY A 496 65.07 10.48 -38.75
CA GLY A 496 66.08 11.47 -38.32
C GLY A 496 66.15 12.71 -39.22
N VAL A 497 65.94 12.56 -40.53
CA VAL A 497 65.93 13.68 -41.49
C VAL A 497 64.61 14.46 -41.39
N LEU A 498 63.47 13.78 -41.22
CA LEU A 498 62.16 14.41 -41.03
C LEU A 498 62.08 15.26 -39.75
N LYS A 499 62.81 14.90 -38.68
CA LYS A 499 62.85 15.68 -37.43
C LYS A 499 63.70 16.95 -37.51
N LYS A 500 64.56 17.08 -38.54
CA LYS A 500 65.43 18.25 -38.77
C LYS A 500 64.82 19.30 -39.69
N VAL A 501 63.74 18.96 -40.41
CA VAL A 501 63.02 19.86 -41.32
C VAL A 501 61.79 20.51 -40.64
N ILE A 502 61.35 19.99 -39.49
CA ILE A 502 60.22 20.52 -38.69
C ILE A 502 60.75 21.27 -37.45
N ARG A 503 61.78 22.10 -37.61
CA ARG A 503 62.20 23.03 -36.57
C ARG A 503 62.65 24.36 -37.16
#